data_AF-A0A6B9VKU5-F1
#
_entry.id   AF-A0A6B9VKU5-F1
#
_cell.length_a   1.000
_cell.length_b   1.000
_cell.length_c   1.000
_cell.angle_alpha   90.00
_cell.angle_beta   90.00
_cell.angle_gamma   90.00
#
_symmetry.space_group_name_H-M   'P 1'
#
loop_
_entity.id
_entity.type
_entity.pdbx_description
1 polymer ?
#
loop_
_entity_poly.entity_id
_entity_poly.type
_entity_poly.pdbx_seq_one_letter_code
_entity_poly.pdbx_strand_id
1 'polypeptide(L)'
;LRYEIPKYKEPLSFGGFAVDVLNPEDEWCSDTFVYIPNIKENSLYVFDHKNKDYWTYTHDSFKPDGETTLTDPNGSYNQTYEAGLYGIVLGDRDKNLNRLAYYIAGSSTKLWSVNTKILKKRNSFFQAE
;
A
#
# COMPACT_ATOMS: atom_id res chain seq x y z
N LEU A 1 -18.71 0.79 -14.81
CA LEU A 1 -19.36 0.93 -13.48
C LEU A 1 -18.26 1.22 -12.46
N ARG A 2 -18.43 2.24 -11.61
CA ARG A 2 -17.48 2.58 -10.53
C ARG A 2 -17.60 1.55 -9.39
N TYR A 3 -16.47 1.11 -8.84
CA TYR A 3 -16.43 0.35 -7.59
C TYR A 3 -16.18 1.32 -6.43
N GLU A 4 -16.92 1.17 -5.34
CA GLU A 4 -16.73 1.95 -4.13
C GLU A 4 -16.34 1.02 -2.98
N ILE A 5 -15.26 1.36 -2.28
CA ILE A 5 -14.83 0.67 -1.06
C ILE A 5 -15.71 1.21 0.08
N PRO A 6 -16.64 0.42 0.65
CA PRO A 6 -17.67 0.93 1.55
C PRO A 6 -17.19 1.17 2.99
N LYS A 7 -15.99 0.70 3.36
CA LYS A 7 -15.48 0.77 4.74
C LYS A 7 -14.06 1.33 4.77
N TYR A 8 -13.96 2.58 5.20
CA TYR A 8 -12.72 3.27 5.57
C TYR A 8 -13.06 4.30 6.66
N LYS A 9 -12.12 4.58 7.55
CA LYS A 9 -12.32 5.54 8.64
C LYS A 9 -12.27 6.98 8.15
N GLU A 10 -11.27 7.29 7.31
CA GLU A 10 -10.97 8.65 6.90
C GLU A 10 -10.57 8.71 5.42
N PRO A 11 -11.31 9.45 4.57
CA PRO A 11 -11.09 9.46 3.12
C PRO A 11 -9.77 10.13 2.70
N LEU A 12 -9.19 10.97 3.56
CA LEU A 12 -7.95 11.71 3.27
C LEU A 12 -6.68 10.96 3.72
N SER A 13 -6.84 9.75 4.25
CA SER A 13 -5.73 9.00 4.85
C SER A 13 -5.11 7.97 3.91
N PHE A 14 -5.52 7.95 2.64
CA PHE A 14 -4.92 7.07 1.64
C PHE A 14 -3.58 7.62 1.14
N GLY A 15 -2.58 6.75 1.12
CA GLY A 15 -1.22 7.06 0.64
C GLY A 15 -1.03 6.80 -0.86
N GLY A 16 0.23 6.82 -1.29
CA GLY A 16 0.61 6.52 -2.66
C GLY A 16 0.34 5.06 -3.02
N PHE A 17 -0.58 4.81 -3.94
CA PHE A 17 -0.99 3.48 -4.36
C PHE A 17 -0.16 2.94 -5.54
N ALA A 18 -0.19 1.63 -5.73
CA ALA A 18 0.40 0.96 -6.88
C ALA A 18 -0.63 0.11 -7.64
N VAL A 19 -0.48 0.04 -8.97
CA VAL A 19 -1.35 -0.73 -9.87
C VAL A 19 -0.55 -1.89 -10.47
N ASP A 20 -1.05 -3.11 -10.33
CA ASP A 20 -0.44 -4.35 -10.80
C ASP A 20 -1.30 -5.00 -11.90
N VAL A 21 -1.03 -4.65 -13.16
CA VAL A 21 -1.71 -5.21 -14.35
C VAL A 21 -1.04 -6.52 -14.77
N LEU A 22 -1.69 -7.67 -14.57
CA LEU A 22 -1.11 -8.99 -14.81
C LEU A 22 -1.08 -9.39 -16.29
N ASN A 23 -2.05 -8.90 -17.07
CA ASN A 23 -2.11 -9.10 -18.51
C ASN A 23 -2.20 -7.74 -19.22
N PRO A 24 -1.08 -7.08 -19.55
CA PRO A 24 -1.09 -5.76 -20.20
C PRO A 24 -1.54 -5.81 -21.66
N GLU A 25 -1.55 -6.99 -22.29
CA GLU A 25 -2.05 -7.18 -23.65
C GLU A 25 -3.59 -7.28 -23.70
N ASP A 26 -4.24 -7.44 -22.54
CA ASP A 26 -5.69 -7.32 -22.43
C ASP A 26 -6.08 -5.86 -22.64
N GLU A 27 -6.89 -5.58 -23.67
CA GLU A 27 -7.39 -4.24 -24.01
C GLU A 27 -7.96 -3.49 -22.80
N TRP A 28 -8.57 -4.24 -21.87
CA TRP A 28 -9.27 -3.70 -20.71
C TRP A 28 -8.47 -3.78 -19.41
N CYS A 29 -7.26 -4.34 -19.44
CA CYS A 29 -6.41 -4.59 -18.28
C CYS A 29 -7.19 -5.24 -17.12
N SER A 30 -8.08 -6.18 -17.45
CA SER A 30 -9.09 -6.68 -16.52
C SER A 30 -8.49 -7.45 -15.34
N ASP A 31 -7.33 -8.07 -15.55
CA ASP A 31 -6.57 -8.78 -14.51
C ASP A 31 -5.62 -7.81 -13.80
N THR A 32 -6.20 -6.97 -12.93
CA THR A 32 -5.48 -5.90 -12.23
C THR A 32 -5.72 -5.96 -10.73
N PHE A 33 -4.66 -5.79 -9.97
CA PHE A 33 -4.71 -5.52 -8.53
C PHE A 33 -4.29 -4.08 -8.24
N VAL A 34 -4.92 -3.45 -7.25
CA VAL A 34 -4.50 -2.13 -6.77
C VAL A 34 -4.17 -2.24 -5.28
N TYR A 35 -2.98 -1.79 -4.91
CA TYR A 35 -2.48 -1.78 -3.54
C TYR A 35 -2.52 -0.36 -3.01
N ILE A 36 -3.39 -0.11 -2.04
CA ILE A 36 -3.73 1.24 -1.57
C ILE A 36 -3.37 1.35 -0.09
N PRO A 37 -2.23 1.99 0.24
CA PRO A 37 -1.86 2.31 1.61
C PRO A 37 -2.91 3.16 2.33
N ASN A 38 -3.10 2.93 3.62
CA ASN A 38 -3.80 3.84 4.51
C ASN A 38 -2.92 4.22 5.71
N ILE A 39 -2.61 5.51 5.78
CA ILE A 39 -1.66 6.13 6.69
C ILE A 39 -2.17 6.10 8.13
N LYS A 40 -3.47 6.35 8.35
CA LYS A 40 -4.05 6.44 9.71
C LYS A 40 -4.48 5.09 10.25
N GLU A 41 -4.89 4.18 9.37
CA GLU A 41 -5.31 2.84 9.77
C GLU A 41 -4.15 1.86 9.89
N ASN A 42 -2.95 2.24 9.46
CA ASN A 42 -1.78 1.36 9.37
C ASN A 42 -2.15 0.07 8.61
N SER A 43 -2.83 0.23 7.47
CA SER A 43 -3.43 -0.87 6.72
C SER A 43 -3.12 -0.77 5.23
N LEU A 44 -3.10 -1.93 4.57
CA LEU A 44 -3.00 -2.02 3.12
C LEU A 44 -4.31 -2.56 2.56
N TYR A 45 -5.00 -1.74 1.77
CA TYR A 45 -6.14 -2.19 1.00
C TYR A 45 -5.64 -2.85 -0.29
N VAL A 46 -6.20 -4.01 -0.63
CA VAL A 46 -5.97 -4.69 -1.89
C VAL A 46 -7.30 -4.77 -2.61
N PHE A 47 -7.37 -4.16 -3.78
CA PHE A 47 -8.52 -4.22 -4.66
C PHE A 47 -8.23 -5.16 -5.84
N ASP A 48 -9.10 -6.13 -6.05
CA ASP A 48 -9.10 -7.05 -7.17
C ASP A 48 -10.10 -6.52 -8.22
N HIS A 49 -9.57 -5.96 -9.29
CA HIS A 49 -10.38 -5.37 -10.35
C HIS A 49 -11.22 -6.42 -11.08
N LYS A 50 -10.70 -7.64 -11.26
CA LYS A 50 -11.35 -8.71 -12.00
C LYS A 50 -12.61 -9.18 -11.29
N ASN A 51 -12.48 -9.40 -9.97
CA ASN A 51 -13.55 -9.93 -9.14
C ASN A 51 -14.43 -8.85 -8.49
N LYS A 52 -14.07 -7.56 -8.65
CA LYS A 52 -14.76 -6.43 -8.01
C LYS A 52 -14.86 -6.63 -6.50
N ASP A 53 -13.73 -7.00 -5.91
CA ASP A 53 -13.63 -7.34 -4.50
C ASP A 53 -12.42 -6.65 -3.86
N TYR A 54 -12.44 -6.47 -2.55
CA TYR A 54 -11.29 -5.93 -1.82
C TYR A 54 -11.12 -6.59 -0.46
N TRP A 55 -9.91 -6.54 0.06
CA TRP A 55 -9.61 -6.90 1.44
C TRP A 55 -8.55 -5.98 2.00
N THR A 56 -8.32 -6.08 3.29
CA THR A 56 -7.32 -5.29 4.00
C THR A 56 -6.33 -6.21 4.69
N TYR A 57 -5.07 -5.76 4.73
CA TYR A 57 -4.04 -6.30 5.61
C TYR A 57 -3.71 -5.30 6.69
N THR A 58 -3.34 -5.81 7.85
CA THR A 58 -2.66 -5.06 8.92
C THR A 58 -1.42 -5.85 9.31
N HIS A 59 -0.35 -5.14 9.63
CA HIS A 59 0.90 -5.73 10.05
C HIS A 59 1.70 -4.68 10.84
N ASP A 60 2.56 -5.11 11.77
CA ASP A 60 3.32 -4.17 12.59
C ASP A 60 4.30 -3.31 11.78
N SER A 61 4.79 -3.82 10.65
CA SER A 61 5.63 -3.04 9.71
C SER A 61 4.91 -1.86 9.03
N PHE A 62 3.57 -1.80 9.12
CA PHE A 62 2.79 -0.69 8.59
C PHE A 62 2.68 0.48 9.56
N LYS A 63 3.05 0.26 10.83
CA LYS A 63 3.02 1.29 11.86
C LYS A 63 4.26 2.19 11.73
N PRO A 64 4.14 3.47 12.10
CA PRO A 64 5.30 4.33 12.27
C PRO A 64 6.23 3.79 13.36
N ASP A 65 7.53 4.08 13.25
CA ASP A 65 8.51 3.77 14.30
C ASP A 65 8.48 4.82 15.43
N GLY A 66 7.91 6.00 15.15
CA GLY A 66 7.76 7.11 16.07
C GLY A 66 7.27 8.37 15.36
N GLU A 67 7.51 9.52 15.96
CA GLU A 67 7.17 10.82 15.36
C GLU A 67 8.23 11.26 14.35
N THR A 68 7.82 12.02 13.34
CA THR A 68 8.70 12.73 12.42
C THR A 68 8.48 14.22 12.54
N THR A 69 9.56 14.97 12.72
CA THR A 69 9.53 16.43 12.74
C THR A 69 10.20 16.96 11.49
N LEU A 70 9.42 17.66 10.66
CA LEU A 70 9.94 18.42 9.53
C LEU A 70 10.20 19.85 9.98
N THR A 71 11.45 20.29 9.83
CA THR A 71 11.85 21.65 10.17
C THR A 71 12.53 22.30 8.96
N ASP A 72 12.09 23.51 8.59
CA ASP A 72 12.76 24.27 7.55
C ASP A 72 14.14 24.74 8.04
N PRO A 73 15.11 24.98 7.14
CA PRO A 73 16.46 25.42 7.54
C PRO A 73 16.50 26.71 8.36
N ASN A 74 15.51 27.59 8.18
CA ASN A 74 15.37 28.86 8.91
C ASN A 74 14.49 28.73 10.19
N GLY A 75 13.97 27.54 10.48
CA GLY A 75 13.11 27.26 11.63
C GLY A 75 11.69 27.83 11.54
N SER A 76 11.26 28.43 10.43
CA SER A 76 9.90 29.00 10.32
C SER A 76 8.80 27.95 10.20
N TYR A 77 9.17 26.75 9.75
CA TYR A 77 8.31 25.58 9.72
C TYR A 77 8.84 24.56 10.71
N ASN A 78 7.98 24.06 11.59
CA ASN A 78 8.26 22.98 12.51
C ASN A 78 6.95 22.21 12.70
N GLN A 79 6.82 21.08 12.02
CA GLN A 79 5.63 20.24 12.12
C GLN A 79 6.03 18.82 12.47
N THR A 80 5.46 18.35 13.57
CA THR A 80 5.56 16.96 14.02
C THR A 80 4.32 16.19 13.59
N TYR A 81 4.53 15.03 12.99
CA TYR A 81 3.46 14.11 12.63
C TYR A 81 3.87 12.66 12.86
N GLU A 82 2.86 11.82 12.96
CA GLU A 82 2.99 10.37 13.01
C GLU A 82 2.18 9.78 11.84
N ALA A 83 2.87 9.11 10.92
CA ALA A 83 2.30 8.58 9.68
C ALA A 83 2.65 7.10 9.49
N GLY A 84 1.61 6.26 9.41
CA GLY A 84 1.73 4.84 9.06
C GLY A 84 2.03 4.59 7.59
N LEU A 85 1.60 3.44 7.08
CA LEU A 85 1.84 3.00 5.70
C LEU A 85 1.50 4.10 4.69
N TYR A 86 2.55 4.64 4.05
CA TYR A 86 2.44 5.88 3.28
C TYR A 86 2.57 5.65 1.79
N GLY A 87 3.48 4.77 1.38
CA GLY A 87 3.74 4.52 -0.03
C GLY A 87 4.08 3.07 -0.28
N ILE A 88 3.73 2.60 -1.48
CA ILE A 88 4.06 1.29 -1.99
C ILE A 88 4.47 1.40 -3.46
N VAL A 89 5.50 0.65 -3.85
CA VAL A 89 6.00 0.57 -5.23
C VAL A 89 6.29 -0.89 -5.58
N LEU A 90 6.25 -1.22 -6.87
CA LEU A 90 6.39 -2.60 -7.35
C LEU A 90 7.70 -2.79 -8.10
N GLY A 91 8.51 -3.77 -7.68
CA GLY A 91 9.75 -4.18 -8.36
C GLY A 91 9.48 -5.08 -9.59
N ASP A 92 10.48 -5.72 -10.17
CA ASP A 92 10.27 -6.51 -11.39
C ASP A 92 9.38 -7.75 -11.20
N ARG A 93 8.73 -8.17 -12.29
CA ARG A 93 7.90 -9.39 -12.31
C ARG A 93 8.75 -10.65 -12.41
N ASP A 94 8.35 -11.68 -11.69
CA ASP A 94 8.80 -13.05 -11.89
C ASP A 94 8.03 -13.75 -13.02
N LYS A 95 8.48 -14.95 -13.39
CA LYS A 95 7.85 -15.81 -14.39
C LYS A 95 6.40 -16.21 -14.09
N ASN A 96 5.95 -16.04 -12.85
CA ASN A 96 4.60 -16.35 -12.39
C ASN A 96 3.76 -15.07 -12.21
N LEU A 97 4.21 -13.94 -12.79
CA LEU A 97 3.56 -12.63 -12.74
C LEU A 97 3.42 -12.04 -11.32
N ASN A 98 4.19 -12.55 -10.35
CA ASN A 98 4.33 -11.96 -9.03
C ASN A 98 5.52 -11.02 -9.00
N ARG A 99 5.57 -10.13 -8.02
CA ARG A 99 6.66 -9.16 -7.86
C ARG A 99 6.81 -8.79 -6.39
N LEU A 100 7.95 -8.23 -6.02
CA LEU A 100 8.10 -7.61 -4.71
C LEU A 100 7.36 -6.27 -4.70
N ALA A 101 6.55 -6.06 -3.68
CA ALA A 101 5.98 -4.77 -3.35
C ALA A 101 6.78 -4.17 -2.18
N TYR A 102 7.52 -3.11 -2.47
CA TYR A 102 8.30 -2.38 -1.47
C TYR A 102 7.45 -1.27 -0.89
N TYR A 103 7.49 -1.09 0.43
CA TYR A 103 6.66 -0.09 1.11
C TYR A 103 7.36 0.50 2.33
N ILE A 104 6.85 1.66 2.75
CA ILE A 104 7.38 2.42 3.88
C ILE A 104 6.25 3.07 4.67
N ALA A 105 6.39 3.13 5.99
CA ALA A 105 5.59 3.99 6.85
C ALA A 105 6.15 5.42 6.82
N GLY A 106 5.28 6.43 6.75
CA GLY A 106 5.68 7.83 6.56
C GLY A 106 6.57 8.38 7.69
N SER A 107 6.42 7.84 8.90
CA SER A 107 7.29 8.13 10.05
C SER A 107 8.14 6.91 10.41
N SER A 108 8.92 6.44 9.45
CA SER A 108 9.91 5.37 9.59
C SER A 108 11.02 5.56 8.57
N THR A 109 12.20 5.00 8.85
CA THR A 109 13.31 4.88 7.89
C THR A 109 13.50 3.45 7.38
N LYS A 110 12.63 2.51 7.78
CA LYS A 110 12.69 1.11 7.38
C LYS A 110 11.97 0.93 6.04
N LEU A 111 12.64 0.28 5.10
CA LEU A 111 12.03 -0.18 3.86
C LEU A 111 11.71 -1.66 4.01
N TRP A 112 10.47 -2.02 3.75
CA TRP A 112 9.99 -3.40 3.82
C TRP A 112 9.58 -3.88 2.44
N SER A 113 9.49 -5.19 2.29
CA SER A 113 8.98 -5.84 1.08
C SER A 113 8.01 -6.96 1.41
N VAL A 114 7.09 -7.22 0.48
CA VAL A 114 6.19 -8.38 0.50
C VAL A 114 5.97 -8.87 -0.92
N ASN A 115 5.93 -10.18 -1.12
CA ASN A 115 5.65 -10.72 -2.45
C ASN A 115 4.15 -10.59 -2.79
N THR A 116 3.82 -10.07 -3.97
CA THR A 116 2.42 -9.89 -4.38
C THR A 116 1.62 -11.20 -4.47
N LYS A 117 2.28 -12.35 -4.56
CA LYS A 117 1.64 -13.68 -4.43
C LYS A 117 0.86 -13.82 -3.12
N ILE A 118 1.34 -13.20 -2.04
CA ILE A 118 0.66 -13.14 -0.74
C ILE A 118 -0.50 -12.16 -0.82
N LEU A 119 -0.25 -10.95 -1.31
CA LEU A 119 -1.24 -9.86 -1.35
C LEU A 119 -2.47 -10.19 -2.19
N LYS A 120 -2.30 -10.91 -3.29
CA LYS A 120 -3.38 -11.31 -4.23
C LYS A 120 -4.35 -12.35 -3.65
N LYS A 121 -4.07 -12.90 -2.46
CA LYS A 121 -4.89 -13.94 -1.82
C LYS A 121 -5.52 -13.41 -0.54
N ARG A 122 -6.84 -13.18 -0.55
CA ARG A 122 -7.60 -12.86 0.68
C ARG A 122 -7.29 -13.88 1.79
N ASN A 123 -7.12 -13.38 3.02
CA ASN A 123 -6.80 -14.16 4.22
C ASN A 123 -5.47 -14.92 4.17
N SER A 124 -4.55 -14.57 3.26
CA SER A 124 -3.17 -15.05 3.35
C SER A 124 -2.49 -14.51 4.61
N PHE A 125 -1.59 -15.30 5.19
CA PHE A 125 -0.74 -14.81 6.27
C PHE A 125 0.27 -13.81 5.70
N PHE A 126 0.23 -12.58 6.21
CA PHE A 126 1.11 -11.51 5.76
C PHE A 126 2.53 -11.80 6.25
N GLN A 127 3.50 -11.79 5.33
CA GLN A 127 4.91 -11.99 5.63
C GLN A 127 5.70 -10.88 4.96
N ALA A 128 6.36 -10.06 5.79
CA ALA A 128 7.22 -8.99 5.33
C ALA A 128 8.67 -9.29 5.64
N GLU A 129 9.54 -8.86 4.74
CA GLU A 129 11.01 -8.93 4.85
C GLU A 129 11.60 -7.53 4.75
#